data_AF-A0AA51Y9T0-F1
#
_entry.id   AF-A0AA51Y9T0-F1
#
_cell.length_a   1.000
_cell.length_b   1.000
_cell.length_c   1.000
_cell.angle_alpha   90.00
_cell.angle_beta   90.00
_cell.angle_gamma   90.00
#
_symmetry.space_group_name_H-M   'P 1'
#
loop_
_entity.id
_entity.type
_entity.pdbx_description
1 polymer ?
#
loop_
_entity_poly.entity_id
_entity_poly.type
_entity_poly.pdbx_seq_one_letter_code
_entity_poly.pdbx_strand_id
1 'polypeptide(L)'
;MSQKVQITERMHSVNGVMEPQRVLIPTVDMLGDKIRQVPLGQMGDLGEIRAELAREHGADITCPVTTQRHLKVIAVIAHSAVTMGDPQAIPFWRVVDPNKPNADRLAGGRGFVVAQQTKERRAIQA
;
A
#
# COMPACT_ATOMS: atom_id res chain seq x y z
N MET A 1 18.53 9.62 6.50
CA MET A 1 19.24 8.31 6.46
C MET A 1 18.67 7.52 5.30
N SER A 2 19.45 7.25 4.25
CA SER A 2 18.98 6.41 3.15
C SER A 2 18.70 5.01 3.67
N GLN A 3 17.42 4.63 3.78
CA GLN A 3 17.08 3.24 4.06
C GLN A 3 17.61 2.40 2.89
N LYS A 4 18.43 1.39 3.21
CA LYS A 4 19.07 0.55 2.21
C LYS A 4 18.02 -0.34 1.55
N VAL A 5 17.88 -0.22 0.23
CA VAL A 5 17.05 -1.13 -0.57
C VAL A 5 17.56 -2.57 -0.37
N GLN A 6 16.66 -3.48 0.00
CA GLN A 6 17.00 -4.89 0.21
C GLN A 6 16.32 -5.76 -0.84
N ILE A 7 17.12 -6.49 -1.62
CA ILE A 7 16.66 -7.51 -2.58
C ILE A 7 17.29 -8.84 -2.17
N THR A 8 16.47 -9.90 -2.14
CA THR A 8 16.89 -11.26 -1.74
C THR A 8 16.37 -12.28 -2.74
N GLU A 9 17.11 -13.36 -2.96
CA GLU A 9 16.63 -14.48 -3.77
C GLU A 9 15.85 -15.48 -2.91
N ARG A 10 14.69 -15.90 -3.41
CA ARG A 10 13.78 -16.83 -2.73
C ARG A 10 13.06 -17.71 -3.76
N MET A 11 12.89 -18.98 -3.44
CA MET A 11 12.15 -19.92 -4.29
C MET A 11 10.64 -19.65 -4.21
N HIS A 12 9.99 -19.49 -5.37
CA HIS A 12 8.55 -19.30 -5.49
C HIS A 12 7.98 -20.26 -6.53
N SER A 13 6.73 -20.69 -6.35
CA SER A 13 6.01 -21.45 -7.37
C SER A 13 5.47 -20.50 -8.44
N VAL A 14 5.97 -20.62 -9.66
CA VAL A 14 5.55 -19.87 -10.84
C VAL A 14 5.02 -20.90 -11.84
N ASN A 15 3.74 -20.81 -12.20
CA ASN A 15 3.07 -21.77 -13.10
C ASN A 15 3.27 -23.26 -12.71
N GLY A 16 3.37 -23.54 -11.40
CA GLY A 16 3.57 -24.91 -10.88
C GLY A 16 5.02 -25.37 -10.77
N VAL A 17 5.99 -24.54 -11.16
CA VAL A 17 7.43 -24.83 -11.08
C VAL A 17 8.08 -23.95 -10.03
N MET A 18 8.97 -24.52 -9.21
CA MET A 18 9.73 -23.76 -8.22
C MET A 18 10.92 -23.06 -8.89
N GLU A 19 10.87 -21.74 -8.96
CA GLU A 19 11.91 -20.91 -9.58
C GLU A 19 12.47 -19.89 -8.58
N PRO A 20 13.77 -19.57 -8.64
CA PRO A 20 14.33 -18.46 -7.87
C PRO A 20 13.76 -17.14 -8.40
N GLN A 21 13.36 -16.26 -7.48
CA GLN A 21 12.91 -14.91 -7.78
C GLN A 21 13.70 -13.93 -6.91
N ARG A 22 14.13 -12.81 -7.50
CA ARG A 22 14.65 -11.65 -6.78
C ARG A 22 13.47 -10.90 -6.17
N VAL A 23 13.45 -10.85 -4.84
CA VAL A 23 12.36 -10.27 -4.06
C VAL A 23 12.81 -8.97 -3.43
N LEU A 24 12.16 -7.87 -3.80
CA LEU A 24 12.28 -6.60 -3.08
C LEU A 24 11.58 -6.72 -1.72
N ILE A 25 12.30 -6.39 -0.66
CA ILE A 25 11.73 -6.14 0.67
C ILE A 25 11.46 -4.63 0.76
N PRO A 26 10.21 -4.17 0.56
CA PRO A 26 9.92 -2.75 0.52
C PRO A 26 10.03 -2.15 1.92
N THR A 27 10.36 -0.87 2.01
CA THR A 27 10.22 -0.10 3.25
C THR A 27 8.81 0.47 3.39
N VAL A 28 8.47 1.00 4.57
CA VAL A 28 7.20 1.72 4.78
C VAL A 28 7.11 2.94 3.88
N ASP A 29 8.19 3.71 3.76
CA ASP A 29 8.22 4.94 2.96
C ASP A 29 8.05 4.65 1.46
N MET A 30 8.73 3.62 0.92
CA MET A 30 8.56 3.19 -0.47
C MET A 30 7.10 2.90 -0.81
N LEU A 31 6.43 2.14 0.06
CA LEU A 31 5.02 1.81 -0.13
C LEU A 31 4.12 3.04 0.05
N GLY A 32 4.40 3.88 1.05
CA GLY A 32 3.65 5.10 1.34
C GLY A 32 3.71 6.09 0.18
N ASP A 33 4.89 6.29 -0.40
CA ASP A 33 5.10 7.20 -1.52
C ASP A 33 4.40 6.72 -2.80
N LYS A 34 4.37 5.41 -3.05
CA LYS A 34 3.55 4.84 -4.12
C LYS A 34 2.06 5.01 -3.89
N ILE A 35 1.58 4.82 -2.66
CA ILE A 35 0.17 5.04 -2.33
C ILE A 35 -0.21 6.52 -2.53
N ARG A 36 0.68 7.46 -2.21
CA ARG A 36 0.45 8.90 -2.44
C ARG A 36 0.30 9.27 -3.92
N GLN A 37 0.89 8.49 -4.82
CA GLN A 37 0.77 8.71 -6.27
C GLN A 37 -0.61 8.33 -6.81
N VAL A 38 -1.41 7.54 -6.08
CA VAL A 38 -2.78 7.22 -6.48
C VAL A 38 -3.62 8.51 -6.44
N PRO A 39 -4.22 8.96 -7.56
CA PRO A 39 -4.91 10.24 -7.62
C PRO A 39 -6.11 10.34 -6.66
N LEU A 40 -6.45 11.58 -6.28
CA LEU A 40 -7.63 11.88 -5.46
C LEU A 40 -8.90 11.25 -6.06
N GLY A 41 -9.66 10.53 -5.24
CA GLY A 41 -10.92 9.91 -5.65
C GLY A 41 -10.78 8.66 -6.53
N GLN A 42 -9.56 8.23 -6.85
CA GLN A 42 -9.30 6.99 -7.57
C GLN A 42 -8.94 5.84 -6.63
N MET A 43 -9.20 4.62 -7.11
CA MET A 43 -8.80 3.38 -6.44
C MET A 43 -7.57 2.81 -7.15
N GLY A 44 -6.48 2.63 -6.41
CA GLY A 44 -5.27 1.96 -6.89
C GLY A 44 -5.28 0.48 -6.53
N ASP A 45 -4.60 -0.33 -7.34
CA ASP A 45 -4.38 -1.74 -7.06
C ASP A 45 -3.05 -1.97 -6.33
N LEU A 46 -3.11 -2.65 -5.19
CA LEU A 46 -1.91 -2.92 -4.39
C LEU A 46 -0.96 -3.92 -5.08
N GLY A 47 -1.48 -4.79 -5.93
CA GLY A 47 -0.69 -5.68 -6.78
C GLY A 47 0.09 -4.92 -7.84
N GLU A 48 -0.53 -3.95 -8.52
CA GLU A 48 0.13 -3.05 -9.47
C GLU A 48 1.21 -2.21 -8.79
N ILE A 49 0.93 -1.63 -7.62
CA ILE A 49 1.93 -0.90 -6.82
C ILE A 49 3.14 -1.81 -6.49
N ARG A 50 2.90 -3.07 -6.12
CA ARG A 50 3.99 -4.03 -5.86
C ARG A 50 4.79 -4.34 -7.12
N ALA A 51 4.13 -4.52 -8.27
CA ALA A 51 4.78 -4.79 -9.54
C ALA A 51 5.64 -3.60 -9.98
N GLU A 52 5.13 -2.38 -9.77
CA GLU A 52 5.84 -1.15 -10.07
C GLU A 52 7.08 -0.98 -9.18
N LEU A 53 6.94 -1.18 -7.87
CA LEU A 53 8.08 -1.16 -6.93
C LEU A 53 9.16 -2.18 -7.32
N ALA A 54 8.77 -3.38 -7.74
CA ALA A 54 9.72 -4.41 -8.16
C ALA A 54 10.50 -3.95 -9.40
N ARG A 55 9.78 -3.44 -10.42
CA ARG A 55 10.35 -2.92 -11.66
C ARG A 55 11.33 -1.76 -11.40
N GLU A 56 10.97 -0.81 -10.55
CA GLU A 56 11.80 0.35 -10.20
C GLU A 56 13.13 -0.02 -9.54
N HIS A 57 13.16 -1.15 -8.82
CA HIS A 57 14.34 -1.61 -8.09
C HIS A 57 15.04 -2.80 -8.76
N GLY A 58 14.61 -3.22 -9.95
CA GLY A 58 15.20 -4.35 -10.67
C GLY A 58 14.99 -5.70 -9.97
N ALA A 59 13.91 -5.84 -9.20
CA ALA A 59 13.46 -7.10 -8.63
C ALA A 59 12.38 -7.74 -9.51
N ASP A 60 12.16 -9.04 -9.36
CA ASP A 60 11.13 -9.77 -10.10
C ASP A 60 9.77 -9.59 -9.41
N ILE A 61 9.76 -9.57 -8.07
CA ILE A 61 8.57 -9.30 -7.26
C ILE A 61 8.87 -8.43 -6.04
N THR A 62 7.85 -7.76 -5.52
CA THR A 62 7.87 -7.14 -4.19
C THR A 62 7.24 -8.08 -3.17
N CYS A 63 7.88 -8.28 -2.01
CA CYS A 63 7.41 -9.21 -0.99
C CYS A 63 5.96 -8.91 -0.56
N PRO A 64 5.00 -9.81 -0.86
CA PRO A 64 3.59 -9.56 -0.57
C PRO A 64 3.32 -9.52 0.94
N VAL A 65 4.03 -10.34 1.72
CA VAL A 65 3.86 -10.40 3.18
C VAL A 65 4.33 -9.10 3.85
N THR A 66 5.51 -8.60 3.48
CA THR A 66 6.04 -7.34 4.02
C THR A 66 5.15 -6.16 3.61
N THR A 67 4.69 -6.14 2.35
CA THR A 67 3.74 -5.12 1.86
C THR A 67 2.49 -5.05 2.74
N GLN A 68 1.86 -6.20 3.04
CA GLN A 68 0.67 -6.23 3.89
C GLN A 68 0.95 -5.77 5.33
N ARG A 69 2.13 -6.07 5.87
CA ARG A 69 2.55 -5.56 7.20
C ARG A 69 2.71 -4.05 7.18
N HIS A 70 3.37 -3.51 6.15
CA HIS A 70 3.59 -2.07 6.02
C HIS A 70 2.30 -1.31 5.74
N LEU A 71 1.36 -1.86 4.98
CA LEU A 71 0.03 -1.25 4.81
C LEU A 71 -0.69 -1.03 6.15
N LYS A 72 -0.56 -1.97 7.10
CA LYS A 72 -1.11 -1.80 8.46
C LYS A 72 -0.44 -0.67 9.22
N VAL A 73 0.89 -0.56 9.12
CA VAL A 73 1.66 0.53 9.75
C VAL A 73 1.24 1.88 9.16
N ILE A 74 1.16 1.96 7.83
CA ILE A 74 0.69 3.14 7.11
C ILE A 74 -0.72 3.51 7.56
N ALA A 75 -1.63 2.54 7.69
CA ALA A 75 -2.98 2.81 8.17
C ALA A 75 -3.00 3.45 9.56
N VAL A 76 -2.17 2.97 10.50
CA VAL A 76 -2.05 3.57 11.85
C VAL A 76 -1.54 5.01 11.77
N ILE A 77 -0.48 5.25 11.00
CA ILE A 77 0.11 6.59 10.83
C ILE A 77 -0.91 7.54 10.18
N ALA A 78 -1.52 7.13 9.08
CA ALA A 78 -2.49 7.92 8.35
C ALA A 78 -3.75 8.21 9.15
N HIS A 79 -4.27 7.24 9.90
CA HIS A 79 -5.43 7.43 10.77
C HIS A 79 -5.15 8.49 11.84
N SER A 80 -3.98 8.43 12.48
CA SER A 80 -3.54 9.42 13.46
C SER A 80 -3.42 10.81 12.80
N ALA A 81 -2.71 10.90 11.67
CA ALA A 81 -2.52 12.14 10.91
C ALA A 81 -3.86 12.80 10.53
N VAL A 82 -4.80 12.03 9.99
CA VAL A 82 -6.15 12.52 9.64
C VAL A 82 -6.91 12.99 10.88
N THR A 83 -6.83 12.26 11.99
CA THR A 83 -7.50 12.64 13.25
C THR A 83 -6.95 13.95 13.81
N MET A 84 -5.66 14.23 13.59
CA MET A 84 -5.01 15.49 13.96
C MET A 84 -5.17 16.60 12.90
N GLY A 85 -5.86 16.33 11.79
CA GLY A 85 -6.08 17.31 10.71
C GLY A 85 -4.85 17.56 9.82
N ASP A 86 -3.88 16.64 9.80
CA ASP A 86 -2.68 16.75 8.96
C ASP A 86 -3.02 16.48 7.47
N PRO A 87 -2.82 17.46 6.57
CA PRO A 87 -3.09 17.29 5.14
C PRO A 87 -2.11 16.33 4.44
N GLN A 88 -0.99 15.96 5.06
CA GLN A 88 0.03 15.07 4.48
C GLN A 88 -0.17 13.58 4.79
N ALA A 89 -1.32 13.22 5.37
CA ALA A 89 -1.68 11.85 5.65
C ALA A 89 -1.58 10.95 4.40
N ILE A 90 -0.96 9.78 4.54
CA ILE A 90 -0.84 8.81 3.43
C ILE A 90 -2.26 8.27 3.12
N PRO A 91 -2.76 8.41 1.88
CA PRO A 91 -4.14 8.08 1.56
C PRO A 91 -4.34 6.57 1.34
N PHE A 92 -4.05 5.75 2.35
CA PHE A 92 -4.12 4.29 2.26
C PHE A 92 -5.51 3.77 1.90
N TRP A 93 -6.56 4.55 2.21
CA TRP A 93 -7.93 4.24 1.80
C TRP A 93 -8.10 4.14 0.28
N ARG A 94 -7.20 4.72 -0.53
CA ARG A 94 -7.24 4.60 -1.99
C ARG A 94 -6.80 3.23 -2.51
N VAL A 95 -6.19 2.38 -1.67
CA VAL A 95 -5.73 1.03 -2.06
C VAL A 95 -6.39 -0.09 -1.25
N VAL A 96 -7.46 0.24 -0.53
CA VAL A 96 -8.22 -0.70 0.31
C VAL A 96 -9.65 -0.81 -0.20
N ASP A 97 -10.03 -2.02 -0.59
CA ASP A 97 -11.44 -2.35 -0.85
C ASP A 97 -12.18 -2.52 0.48
N PRO A 98 -13.16 -1.64 0.82
CA PRO A 98 -13.90 -1.72 2.07
C PRO A 98 -14.83 -2.94 2.15
N ASN A 99 -15.03 -3.69 1.06
CA ASN A 99 -15.87 -4.89 1.05
C ASN A 99 -15.09 -6.17 1.38
N LYS A 100 -13.76 -6.07 1.53
CA LYS A 100 -12.90 -7.21 1.86
C LYS A 100 -12.64 -7.27 3.38
N PRO A 101 -12.50 -8.47 3.97
CA PRO A 101 -12.28 -8.64 5.41
C PRO A 101 -11.02 -7.96 5.97
N ASN A 102 -10.08 -7.57 5.10
CA ASN A 102 -8.87 -6.86 5.51
C ASN A 102 -9.17 -5.42 5.97
N ALA A 103 -10.22 -4.78 5.47
CA ALA A 103 -10.56 -3.40 5.79
C ALA A 103 -10.87 -3.20 7.28
N ASP A 104 -11.58 -4.14 7.90
CA ASP A 104 -11.91 -4.09 9.34
C ASP A 104 -10.68 -4.21 10.25
N ARG A 105 -9.57 -4.73 9.72
CA ARG A 105 -8.33 -4.98 10.47
C ARG A 105 -7.32 -3.83 10.38
N LEU A 106 -7.65 -2.77 9.64
CA LEU A 106 -6.83 -1.56 9.51
C LEU A 106 -7.26 -0.52 10.55
N ALA A 107 -6.38 0.43 10.87
CA ALA A 107 -6.68 1.47 11.84
C ALA A 107 -7.91 2.31 11.40
N GLY A 108 -8.81 2.56 12.35
CA GLY A 108 -10.12 3.19 12.09
C GLY A 108 -11.19 2.24 11.49
N GLY A 109 -10.81 1.03 11.09
CA GLY A 109 -11.68 0.02 10.52
C GLY A 109 -12.30 0.42 9.17
N ARG A 110 -13.24 -0.41 8.69
CA ARG A 110 -13.96 -0.20 7.42
C ARG A 110 -14.69 1.15 7.37
N GLY A 111 -15.29 1.57 8.50
CA GLY A 111 -16.01 2.84 8.58
C GLY A 111 -15.14 4.05 8.24
N PHE A 112 -13.91 4.07 8.73
CA PHE A 112 -12.95 5.13 8.40
C PHE A 112 -12.60 5.14 6.91
N VAL A 113 -12.30 3.96 6.32
CA VAL A 113 -11.96 3.84 4.90
C VAL A 113 -13.10 4.37 4.02
N VAL A 114 -14.34 3.94 4.29
CA VAL A 114 -15.53 4.40 3.55
C VAL A 114 -15.73 5.91 3.70
N ALA A 115 -15.53 6.46 4.91
CA ALA A 115 -15.67 7.88 5.16
C ALA A 115 -14.68 8.71 4.34
N GLN A 116 -13.40 8.30 4.28
CA GLN A 116 -12.40 9.01 3.47
C GLN A 116 -12.68 8.91 1.97
N GLN A 117 -12.98 7.71 1.45
CA GLN A 117 -13.35 7.54 0.04
C GLN A 117 -14.57 8.37 -0.35
N THR A 118 -15.57 8.48 0.54
CA THR A 118 -16.76 9.31 0.32
C THR A 118 -16.41 10.80 0.34
N LYS A 119 -15.55 11.22 1.25
CA LYS A 119 -15.06 12.61 1.34
C LYS A 119 -14.36 13.02 0.04
N GLU A 120 -13.46 12.20 -0.46
CA GLU A 120 -12.76 12.47 -1.74
C GLU A 120 -13.73 12.50 -2.92
N ARG A 121 -14.69 11.56 -2.98
CA ARG A 121 -15.72 11.55 -4.03
C ARG A 121 -16.56 12.82 -4.06
N ARG A 122 -16.89 13.38 -2.90
CA ARG A 122 -17.59 14.66 -2.81
C ARG A 122 -16.71 15.82 -3.26
N ALA A 123 -15.43 15.80 -2.90
CA ALA A 123 -14.47 16.85 -3.26
C ALA A 123 -14.23 16.95 -4.78
N ILE A 124 -14.30 15.84 -5.53
CA ILE A 124 -14.17 15.84 -6.99
C ILE A 124 -15.46 16.26 -7.73
N GLN A 125 -16.60 16.31 -7.03
CA GLN A 125 -17.92 16.65 -7.60
C GLN A 125 -18.34 18.09 -7.30
N ALA A 126 -17.61 18.78 -6.43
CA ALA A 126 -17.82 20.17 -6.04
C ALA A 126 -16.96 21.10 -6.89
#